data_AF-A0A0Q4C4M0-F1
#
_entry.id   AF-A0A0Q4C4M0-F1
#
_cell.length_a   1.000
_cell.length_b   1.000
_cell.length_c   1.000
_cell.angle_alpha   90.00
_cell.angle_beta   90.00
_cell.angle_gamma   90.00
#
_symmetry.space_group_name_H-M   'P 1'
#
loop_
_entity.id
_entity.type
_entity.pdbx_description
1 polymer ?
#
loop_
_entity_poly.entity_id
_entity_poly.type
_entity_poly.pdbx_seq_one_letter_code
_entity_poly.pdbx_strand_id
1 'polypeptide(L)'
;MTPTAKPIASLLFLLIAMDDKLLRTDLDLLRQLTTILIEQGLSPDEYVALIDDLTDVQRRIGSYSYLPWSLDVSEVLATLPCPTDAARDARLRLFLQVIGQASGFAHRLIATDLIPIEALVRDYGIGDEAVAALKRDASQEATDEGALPDLQGKTIGIYTLAEAAGSRAKAALEKLFPGCKVVVNSDLVATAQLSNLAKVADLFVFAWKSSSHQAFYCVKDALAKGEPIWAPGKGTASILRAVLDHIA
;
A
#
# COMPACT_ATOMS: atom_id res chain seq x y z
N MET A 1 24.24 -1.38 -2.91
CA MET A 1 24.73 -0.45 -1.86
C MET A 1 25.68 -1.21 -0.95
N THR A 2 26.66 -0.54 -0.34
CA THR A 2 27.78 -1.17 0.39
C THR A 2 27.34 -1.84 1.71
N PRO A 3 28.01 -2.92 2.15
CA PRO A 3 27.72 -3.66 3.40
C PRO A 3 27.66 -2.79 4.67
N THR A 4 28.27 -1.60 4.63
CA THR A 4 28.34 -0.64 5.75
C THR A 4 27.01 0.02 6.09
N ALA A 5 25.98 -0.06 5.23
CA ALA A 5 24.70 0.61 5.45
C ALA A 5 23.75 -0.13 6.40
N LYS A 6 23.89 -1.46 6.56
CA LYS A 6 22.99 -2.29 7.37
C LYS A 6 22.91 -1.86 8.83
N PRO A 7 24.04 -1.68 9.56
CA PRO A 7 23.97 -1.32 10.98
C PRO A 7 23.33 0.05 11.21
N ILE A 8 23.57 0.99 10.29
CA ILE A 8 22.97 2.33 10.33
C ILE A 8 21.47 2.24 10.11
N ALA A 9 21.03 1.47 9.10
CA ALA A 9 19.61 1.26 8.83
C ALA A 9 18.89 0.58 10.01
N SER A 10 19.52 -0.43 10.64
CA SER A 10 18.97 -1.10 11.83
C SER A 10 18.84 -0.15 13.02
N LEU A 11 19.86 0.67 13.29
CA LEU A 11 19.82 1.64 14.38
C LEU A 11 18.74 2.71 14.16
N LEU A 12 18.65 3.24 12.93
CA LEU A 12 17.62 4.22 12.58
C LEU A 12 16.22 3.62 12.70
N PHE A 13 16.06 2.37 12.23
CA PHE A 13 14.78 1.66 12.35
C PHE A 13 14.39 1.52 13.82
N LEU A 14 15.30 1.04 14.68
CA LEU A 14 15.03 0.85 16.10
C LEU A 14 14.71 2.17 16.81
N LEU A 15 15.47 3.24 16.56
CA LEU A 15 15.23 4.55 17.17
C LEU A 15 13.83 5.09 16.85
N ILE A 16 13.41 4.98 15.59
CA ILE A 16 12.07 5.40 15.18
C ILE A 16 11.02 4.46 15.76
N ALA A 17 11.25 3.15 15.68
CA ALA A 17 10.32 2.15 16.21
C ALA A 17 10.13 2.27 17.72
N MET A 18 11.09 2.78 18.48
CA MET A 18 10.96 2.97 19.93
C MET A 18 10.25 4.25 20.35
N ASP A 19 9.93 5.17 19.43
CA ASP A 19 9.24 6.42 19.77
C ASP A 19 7.80 6.15 20.26
N ASP A 20 7.38 6.84 21.32
CA ASP A 20 6.01 6.77 21.85
C ASP A 20 4.98 7.31 20.85
N LYS A 21 5.37 8.29 20.02
CA LYS A 21 4.49 8.94 19.04
C LYS A 21 5.05 8.82 17.63
N LEU A 22 4.37 8.02 16.81
CA LEU A 22 4.74 7.82 15.42
C LEU A 22 3.92 8.73 14.49
N LEU A 23 4.61 9.61 13.78
CA LEU A 23 4.02 10.40 12.70
C LEU A 23 3.95 9.59 11.40
N ARG A 24 3.19 10.07 10.41
CA ARG A 24 3.10 9.40 9.10
C ARG A 24 4.48 9.27 8.42
N THR A 25 5.31 10.30 8.54
CA THR A 25 6.69 10.28 8.01
C THR A 25 7.54 9.20 8.68
N ASP A 26 7.38 8.99 9.98
CA ASP A 26 8.11 7.95 10.72
C ASP A 26 7.72 6.56 10.23
N LEU A 27 6.42 6.33 10.06
CA LEU A 27 5.88 5.10 9.48
C LEU A 27 6.40 4.86 8.05
N ASP A 28 6.47 5.91 7.23
CA ASP A 28 7.04 5.81 5.89
C ASP A 28 8.52 5.43 5.90
N LEU A 29 9.29 5.98 6.85
CA LEU A 29 10.71 5.65 7.04
C LEU A 29 10.86 4.21 7.52
N LEU A 30 10.06 3.76 8.49
CA LEU A 30 10.08 2.37 8.97
C LEU A 30 9.81 1.37 7.84
N ARG A 31 8.82 1.63 6.98
CA ARG A 31 8.53 0.78 5.81
C ARG A 31 9.72 0.75 4.84
N GLN A 32 10.35 1.89 4.57
CA GLN A 32 11.51 1.96 3.69
C GLN A 32 12.73 1.22 4.25
N LEU A 33 13.03 1.44 5.53
CA LEU A 33 14.11 0.75 6.24
C LEU A 33 13.86 -0.76 6.29
N THR A 34 12.62 -1.20 6.49
CA THR A 34 12.21 -2.62 6.41
C THR A 34 12.60 -3.22 5.06
N THR A 35 12.24 -2.57 3.95
CA THR A 35 12.59 -3.05 2.60
C THR A 35 14.11 -3.14 2.44
N ILE A 36 14.84 -2.07 2.78
CA ILE A 36 16.31 -2.01 2.66
C ILE A 36 16.99 -3.11 3.47
N LEU A 37 16.55 -3.31 4.72
CA LEU A 37 17.14 -4.29 5.63
C LEU A 37 16.94 -5.72 5.12
N ILE A 38 15.74 -6.06 4.66
CA ILE A 38 15.44 -7.39 4.14
C ILE A 38 16.22 -7.66 2.84
N GLU A 39 16.27 -6.70 1.92
CA GLU A 39 17.01 -6.82 0.65
C GLU A 39 18.52 -6.98 0.85
N GLN A 40 19.08 -6.42 1.93
CA GLN A 40 20.50 -6.58 2.27
C GLN A 40 20.86 -7.95 2.86
N GLY A 41 19.87 -8.79 3.15
CA GLY A 41 20.07 -10.08 3.78
C GLY A 41 20.19 -9.96 5.30
N LEU A 42 19.08 -10.26 5.97
CA LEU A 42 19.05 -10.46 7.42
C LEU A 42 19.34 -11.92 7.74
N SER A 43 20.04 -12.15 8.85
CA SER A 43 20.03 -13.47 9.47
C SER A 43 18.59 -13.83 9.88
N PRO A 44 18.27 -15.11 10.09
CA PRO A 44 16.95 -15.51 10.57
C PRO A 44 16.51 -14.78 11.85
N ASP A 45 17.43 -14.60 12.80
CA ASP A 45 17.13 -13.96 14.08
C ASP A 45 16.92 -12.45 13.92
N GLU A 46 17.75 -11.77 13.12
CA GLU A 46 17.57 -10.36 12.79
C GLU A 46 16.25 -10.11 12.04
N TYR A 47 15.85 -11.06 11.19
CA TYR A 47 14.59 -10.99 10.47
C TYR A 47 13.41 -11.04 11.44
N VAL A 48 13.39 -12.04 12.33
CA VAL A 48 12.31 -12.20 13.32
C VAL A 48 12.25 -10.98 14.23
N ALA A 49 13.38 -10.50 14.74
CA ALA A 49 13.44 -9.28 15.56
C ALA A 49 12.87 -8.05 14.84
N LEU A 50 13.19 -7.86 13.55
CA LEU A 50 12.61 -6.77 12.74
C LEU A 50 11.09 -6.87 12.66
N ILE A 51 10.53 -8.08 12.50
CA ILE A 51 9.08 -8.27 12.45
C ILE A 51 8.44 -8.06 13.83
N ASP A 52 9.11 -8.45 14.91
CA ASP A 52 8.63 -8.21 16.27
C ASP A 52 8.55 -6.70 16.56
N ASP A 53 9.58 -5.94 16.18
CA ASP A 53 9.58 -4.47 16.29
C ASP A 53 8.44 -3.84 15.46
N LEU A 54 8.21 -4.32 14.22
CA LEU A 54 7.07 -3.90 13.40
C LEU A 54 5.73 -4.26 14.04
N THR A 55 5.65 -5.40 14.73
CA THR A 55 4.45 -5.84 15.45
C THR A 55 4.14 -4.91 16.61
N ASP A 56 5.15 -4.43 17.33
CA ASP A 56 5.00 -3.44 18.39
C ASP A 56 4.63 -2.05 17.85
N VAL A 57 5.18 -1.66 16.69
CA VAL A 57 4.72 -0.47 15.94
C VAL A 57 3.24 -0.61 15.58
N GLN A 58 2.85 -1.73 14.98
CA GLN A 58 1.48 -1.99 14.57
C GLN A 58 0.50 -1.97 15.76
N ARG A 59 0.91 -2.45 16.94
CA ARG A 59 0.09 -2.40 18.15
C ARG A 59 -0.28 -0.97 18.55
N ARG A 60 0.65 -0.03 18.41
CA ARG A 60 0.46 1.39 18.79
C ARG A 60 -0.40 2.18 17.80
N ILE A 61 -0.36 1.85 16.51
CA ILE A 61 -1.04 2.62 15.46
C ILE A 61 -2.38 2.03 14.99
N GLY A 62 -2.87 0.98 15.66
CA GLY A 62 -4.01 0.14 15.26
C GLY A 62 -5.36 0.82 15.11
N SER A 63 -5.50 1.70 14.12
CA SER A 63 -6.70 2.46 13.82
C SER A 63 -6.91 2.55 12.30
N TYR A 64 -8.15 2.81 11.91
CA TYR A 64 -8.57 2.93 10.51
C TYR A 64 -7.69 3.90 9.69
N SER A 65 -7.28 5.02 10.28
CA SER A 65 -6.46 6.06 9.63
C SER A 65 -5.06 5.60 9.18
N TYR A 66 -4.56 4.50 9.75
CA TYR A 66 -3.27 3.90 9.42
C TYR A 66 -3.40 2.55 8.71
N LEU A 67 -4.62 2.03 8.49
CA LEU A 67 -4.85 0.78 7.78
C LEU A 67 -4.12 0.71 6.42
N PRO A 68 -4.15 1.76 5.56
CA PRO A 68 -3.43 1.71 4.28
C PRO A 68 -1.92 1.46 4.45
N TRP A 69 -1.30 2.05 5.48
CA TRP A 69 0.11 1.80 5.77
C TRP A 69 0.35 0.37 6.24
N SER A 70 -0.50 -0.17 7.12
CA SER A 70 -0.39 -1.54 7.62
C SER A 70 -0.52 -2.57 6.49
N LEU A 71 -1.42 -2.32 5.54
CA LEU A 71 -1.59 -3.15 4.34
C LEU A 71 -0.41 -3.00 3.39
N ASP A 72 0.12 -1.79 3.17
CA ASP A 72 1.32 -1.56 2.36
C ASP A 72 2.55 -2.28 2.94
N VAL A 73 2.71 -2.32 4.28
CA VAL A 73 3.79 -3.07 4.94
C VAL A 73 3.59 -4.58 4.75
N SER A 74 2.38 -5.07 4.96
CA SER A 74 2.05 -6.49 4.77
C SER A 74 2.27 -6.92 3.32
N GLU A 75 1.92 -6.07 2.36
CA GLU A 75 2.16 -6.30 0.94
C GLU A 75 3.65 -6.38 0.60
N VAL A 76 4.45 -5.45 1.13
CA VAL A 76 5.91 -5.49 0.97
C VAL A 76 6.46 -6.79 1.55
N LEU A 77 6.05 -7.16 2.76
CA LEU A 77 6.49 -8.39 3.42
C LEU A 77 6.03 -9.65 2.70
N ALA A 78 4.87 -9.67 2.05
CA ALA A 78 4.43 -10.82 1.25
C ALA A 78 5.32 -11.06 0.03
N THR A 79 5.95 -10.01 -0.50
CA THR A 79 6.76 -10.09 -1.74
C THR A 79 8.26 -10.26 -1.51
N LEU A 80 8.79 -9.83 -0.36
CA LEU A 80 10.22 -9.85 -0.08
C LEU A 80 10.74 -11.25 0.35
N PRO A 81 12.05 -11.55 0.17
CA PRO A 81 12.64 -12.84 0.52
C PRO A 81 12.38 -13.28 1.96
N CYS A 82 11.86 -14.51 2.17
CA CYS A 82 11.55 -15.10 3.47
C CYS A 82 12.49 -16.28 3.76
N PRO A 83 13.52 -16.13 4.62
CA PRO A 83 14.60 -17.10 4.69
C PRO A 83 14.25 -18.39 5.43
N THR A 84 13.27 -18.37 6.34
CA THR A 84 12.94 -19.50 7.23
C THR A 84 11.45 -19.62 7.51
N ASP A 85 11.02 -20.76 8.04
CA ASP A 85 9.65 -20.96 8.52
C ASP A 85 9.31 -20.04 9.69
N ALA A 86 10.26 -19.80 10.60
CA ALA A 86 10.09 -18.84 11.68
C ALA A 86 9.84 -17.41 11.17
N ALA A 87 10.55 -16.99 10.11
CA ALA A 87 10.30 -15.71 9.46
C ALA A 87 8.91 -15.65 8.81
N ARG A 88 8.45 -16.75 8.20
CA ARG A 88 7.11 -16.84 7.60
C ARG A 88 6.02 -16.72 8.67
N ASP A 89 6.18 -17.43 9.77
CA ASP A 89 5.28 -17.38 10.93
C ASP A 89 5.23 -15.99 11.55
N ALA A 90 6.37 -15.30 11.67
CA ALA A 90 6.43 -13.94 12.18
C ALA A 90 5.62 -12.98 11.30
N ARG A 91 5.80 -13.03 9.97
CA ARG A 91 5.01 -12.19 9.04
C ARG A 91 3.52 -12.49 9.11
N LEU A 92 3.16 -13.78 9.20
CA LEU A 92 1.78 -14.22 9.32
C LEU A 92 1.14 -13.67 10.61
N ARG A 93 1.84 -13.76 11.75
CA ARG A 93 1.37 -13.20 13.03
C ARG A 93 1.15 -11.69 12.95
N LEU A 94 2.08 -10.95 12.35
CA LEU A 94 1.91 -9.52 12.10
C LEU A 94 0.67 -9.24 11.26
N PHE A 95 0.48 -9.95 10.15
CA PHE A 95 -0.69 -9.74 9.29
C PHE A 95 -2.01 -10.11 9.98
N LEU A 96 -2.04 -11.21 10.75
CA LEU A 96 -3.19 -11.57 11.58
C LEU A 96 -3.48 -10.50 12.64
N GLN A 97 -2.46 -9.84 13.19
CA GLN A 97 -2.66 -8.69 14.08
C GLN A 97 -3.31 -7.50 13.34
N VAL A 98 -2.90 -7.22 12.10
CA VAL A 98 -3.54 -6.18 11.26
C VAL A 98 -5.01 -6.50 11.04
N ILE A 99 -5.36 -7.75 10.69
CA ILE A 99 -6.75 -8.20 10.52
C ILE A 99 -7.52 -8.08 11.85
N GLY A 100 -6.91 -8.50 12.96
CA GLY A 100 -7.51 -8.42 14.29
C GLY A 100 -7.83 -6.98 14.68
N GLN A 101 -6.94 -6.02 14.41
CA GLN A 101 -7.20 -4.61 14.64
C GLN A 101 -8.27 -4.07 13.69
N ALA A 102 -8.27 -4.49 12.42
CA ALA A 102 -9.29 -4.11 11.45
C ALA A 102 -10.69 -4.53 11.88
N SER A 103 -10.83 -5.66 12.60
CA SER A 103 -12.11 -6.08 13.16
C SER A 103 -12.70 -5.08 14.16
N GLY A 104 -11.86 -4.38 14.92
CA GLY A 104 -12.28 -3.35 15.87
C GLY A 104 -12.90 -2.10 15.21
N PHE A 105 -12.71 -1.93 13.91
CA PHE A 105 -13.30 -0.84 13.11
C PHE A 105 -13.95 -1.37 11.82
N ALA A 106 -14.41 -2.62 11.82
CA ALA A 106 -14.95 -3.28 10.63
C ALA A 106 -16.11 -2.52 9.98
N HIS A 107 -16.94 -1.87 10.81
CA HIS A 107 -18.04 -1.00 10.38
C HIS A 107 -17.62 0.18 9.49
N ARG A 108 -16.35 0.58 9.53
CA ARG A 108 -15.80 1.67 8.69
C ARG A 108 -15.14 1.17 7.41
N LEU A 109 -15.00 -0.14 7.25
CA LEU A 109 -14.34 -0.71 6.09
C LEU A 109 -15.28 -0.63 4.89
N ILE A 110 -14.76 -0.13 3.77
CA ILE A 110 -15.46 -0.13 2.49
C ILE A 110 -14.93 -1.24 1.58
N ALA A 111 -15.63 -1.53 0.48
CA ALA A 111 -15.28 -2.61 -0.45
C ALA A 111 -13.80 -2.60 -0.89
N THR A 112 -13.21 -1.42 -0.96
CA THR A 112 -11.85 -1.18 -1.42
C THR A 112 -10.78 -1.27 -0.34
N ASP A 113 -11.16 -1.16 0.95
CA ASP A 113 -10.30 -1.58 2.05
C ASP A 113 -10.23 -3.12 2.07
N LEU A 114 -11.34 -3.78 1.74
CA LEU A 114 -11.45 -5.25 1.73
C LEU A 114 -10.66 -5.90 0.60
N ILE A 115 -10.58 -5.31 -0.60
CA ILE A 115 -9.84 -5.89 -1.74
C ILE A 115 -8.36 -6.17 -1.44
N PRO A 116 -7.54 -5.22 -0.96
CA PRO A 116 -6.15 -5.49 -0.61
C PRO A 116 -6.04 -6.47 0.56
N ILE A 117 -6.98 -6.46 1.51
CA ILE A 117 -7.03 -7.46 2.60
C ILE A 117 -7.24 -8.87 2.04
N GLU A 118 -8.21 -9.05 1.13
CA GLU A 118 -8.48 -10.35 0.48
C GLU A 118 -7.29 -10.85 -0.34
N ALA A 119 -6.61 -9.96 -1.06
CA ALA A 119 -5.40 -10.31 -1.80
C ALA A 119 -4.30 -10.80 -0.84
N LEU A 120 -4.08 -10.09 0.26
CA LEU A 120 -3.08 -10.46 1.26
C LEU A 120 -3.43 -11.76 1.99
N VAL A 121 -4.71 -12.03 2.29
CA VAL A 121 -5.15 -13.32 2.83
C VAL A 121 -4.66 -14.48 1.97
N ARG A 122 -4.78 -14.35 0.65
CA ARG A 122 -4.28 -15.36 -0.29
C ARG A 122 -2.76 -15.40 -0.35
N ASP A 123 -2.09 -14.25 -0.38
CA ASP A 123 -0.63 -14.15 -0.39
C ASP A 123 0.00 -14.82 0.85
N TYR A 124 -0.69 -14.75 2.00
CA TYR A 124 -0.30 -15.38 3.25
C TYR A 124 -0.81 -16.83 3.43
N GLY A 125 -1.56 -17.36 2.47
CA GLY A 125 -2.09 -18.74 2.52
C GLY A 125 -3.15 -18.96 3.59
N ILE A 126 -3.87 -17.90 3.98
CA ILE A 126 -4.95 -17.95 4.97
C ILE A 126 -6.28 -18.25 4.24
N GLY A 127 -7.18 -19.00 4.86
CA GLY A 127 -8.51 -19.24 4.31
C GLY A 127 -9.41 -17.99 4.34
N ASP A 128 -10.38 -17.94 3.43
CA ASP A 128 -11.31 -16.81 3.27
C ASP A 128 -12.16 -16.54 4.54
N GLU A 129 -12.26 -17.52 5.45
CA GLU A 129 -12.92 -17.37 6.75
C GLU A 129 -12.30 -16.25 7.62
N ALA A 130 -11.01 -15.96 7.45
CA ALA A 130 -10.32 -14.93 8.24
C ALA A 130 -10.88 -13.51 8.02
N VAL A 131 -11.55 -13.28 6.89
CA VAL A 131 -12.14 -11.97 6.54
C VAL A 131 -13.67 -12.01 6.50
N ALA A 132 -14.29 -13.17 6.74
CA ALA A 132 -15.74 -13.30 6.69
C ALA A 132 -16.45 -12.42 7.73
N ALA A 133 -15.86 -12.25 8.92
CA ALA A 133 -16.37 -11.35 9.94
C ALA A 133 -16.27 -9.87 9.51
N LEU A 134 -15.11 -9.47 8.97
CA LEU A 134 -14.89 -8.10 8.47
C LEU A 134 -15.94 -7.70 7.43
N LYS A 135 -16.22 -8.60 6.47
CA LYS A 135 -17.19 -8.37 5.39
C LYS A 135 -18.61 -8.19 5.93
N ARG A 136 -18.99 -9.01 6.90
CA ARG A 136 -20.34 -8.98 7.47
C ARG A 136 -20.60 -7.63 8.14
N ASP A 137 -19.66 -7.20 8.97
CA ASP A 137 -19.80 -5.98 9.76
C ASP A 137 -19.70 -4.73 8.86
N ALA A 138 -18.84 -4.77 7.83
CA ALA A 138 -18.77 -3.72 6.79
C ALA A 138 -20.09 -3.60 6.00
N SER A 139 -20.78 -4.71 5.76
CA SER A 139 -22.03 -4.73 4.98
C SER A 139 -23.26 -4.34 5.81
N GLN A 140 -23.21 -4.45 7.14
CA GLN A 140 -24.35 -4.17 8.03
C GLN A 140 -24.63 -2.67 8.22
N GLU A 141 -23.62 -1.81 8.05
CA GLU A 141 -23.75 -0.35 8.13
C GLU A 141 -23.68 0.35 6.76
N ALA A 142 -23.62 -0.41 5.65
CA ALA A 142 -23.75 0.13 4.30
C ALA A 142 -25.22 0.53 4.01
N THR A 143 -25.77 1.45 4.80
CA THR A 143 -27.02 2.15 4.50
C THR A 143 -26.74 3.23 3.47
N ASP A 144 -26.92 2.92 2.17
CA ASP A 144 -27.19 3.83 1.03
C ASP A 144 -26.38 5.16 0.92
N GLU A 145 -25.26 5.31 1.62
CA GLU A 145 -24.38 6.47 1.54
C GLU A 145 -23.39 6.28 0.39
N GLY A 146 -23.80 6.77 -0.78
CA GLY A 146 -22.92 7.08 -1.91
C GLY A 146 -22.56 5.86 -2.75
N ALA A 147 -23.45 5.49 -3.68
CA ALA A 147 -23.04 4.65 -4.80
C ALA A 147 -21.80 5.27 -5.45
N LEU A 148 -20.69 4.52 -5.48
CA LEU A 148 -19.45 4.96 -6.13
C LEU A 148 -19.79 5.45 -7.55
N PRO A 149 -19.22 6.58 -8.00
CA PRO A 149 -19.49 7.08 -9.34
C PRO A 149 -19.20 6.03 -10.40
N ASP A 150 -20.04 5.98 -11.44
CA ASP A 150 -19.78 5.13 -12.60
C ASP A 150 -18.59 5.70 -13.39
N LEU A 151 -17.54 4.89 -13.52
CA LEU A 151 -16.34 5.21 -14.31
C LEU A 151 -16.33 4.46 -15.65
N GLN A 152 -17.47 3.96 -16.13
CA GLN A 152 -17.58 3.32 -17.43
C GLN A 152 -17.05 4.24 -18.55
N GLY A 153 -16.14 3.71 -19.38
CA GLY A 153 -15.52 4.44 -20.48
C GLY A 153 -14.46 5.46 -20.06
N LYS A 154 -14.23 5.65 -18.75
CA LYS A 154 -13.18 6.51 -18.22
C LYS A 154 -11.82 5.82 -18.22
N THR A 155 -10.76 6.61 -18.28
CA THR A 155 -9.39 6.14 -18.15
C THR A 155 -8.76 6.64 -16.85
N ILE A 156 -8.29 5.72 -16.01
CA ILE A 156 -7.44 6.03 -14.86
C ILE A 156 -5.98 5.77 -15.23
N GLY A 157 -5.16 6.80 -15.20
CA GLY A 157 -3.70 6.71 -15.27
C GLY A 157 -3.12 6.51 -13.88
N ILE A 158 -2.18 5.59 -13.72
CA ILE A 158 -1.44 5.37 -12.47
C ILE A 158 0.05 5.47 -12.80
N TYR A 159 0.76 6.37 -12.13
CA TYR A 159 2.22 6.39 -12.14
C TYR A 159 2.78 5.87 -10.81
N THR A 160 3.65 4.85 -10.86
CA THR A 160 4.38 4.32 -9.71
C THR A 160 5.61 3.52 -10.16
N LEU A 161 6.73 3.63 -9.43
CA LEU A 161 7.88 2.72 -9.58
C LEU A 161 7.70 1.41 -8.82
N ALA A 162 6.66 1.28 -7.99
CA ALA A 162 6.28 0.00 -7.38
C ALA A 162 5.35 -0.76 -8.35
N GLU A 163 5.93 -1.36 -9.40
CA GLU A 163 5.19 -2.02 -10.48
C GLU A 163 4.16 -3.06 -9.98
N ALA A 164 4.53 -3.88 -8.99
CA ALA A 164 3.64 -4.87 -8.42
C ALA A 164 2.41 -4.24 -7.76
N ALA A 165 2.59 -3.14 -7.03
CA ALA A 165 1.50 -2.39 -6.41
C ALA A 165 0.62 -1.71 -7.47
N GLY A 166 1.22 -1.14 -8.51
CA GLY A 166 0.48 -0.57 -9.64
C GLY A 166 -0.38 -1.62 -10.37
N SER A 167 0.18 -2.79 -10.64
CA SER A 167 -0.52 -3.91 -11.28
C SER A 167 -1.69 -4.43 -10.45
N ARG A 168 -1.48 -4.62 -9.13
CA ARG A 168 -2.54 -5.04 -8.21
C ARG A 168 -3.64 -3.99 -8.08
N ALA A 169 -3.27 -2.71 -7.96
CA ALA A 169 -4.24 -1.60 -7.93
C ALA A 169 -5.06 -1.53 -9.22
N LYS A 170 -4.41 -1.72 -10.38
CA LYS A 170 -5.09 -1.83 -11.67
C LYS A 170 -6.15 -2.93 -11.67
N ALA A 171 -5.78 -4.16 -11.31
CA ALA A 171 -6.72 -5.28 -11.30
C ALA A 171 -7.90 -5.04 -10.36
N ALA A 172 -7.65 -4.43 -9.20
CA ALA A 172 -8.67 -4.06 -8.23
C ALA A 172 -9.63 -2.98 -8.78
N LEU A 173 -9.11 -1.91 -9.38
CA LEU A 173 -9.92 -0.84 -9.96
C LEU A 173 -10.75 -1.31 -11.16
N GLU A 174 -10.20 -2.12 -12.05
CA GLU A 174 -10.95 -2.68 -13.19
C GLU A 174 -12.06 -3.64 -12.75
N LYS A 175 -11.87 -4.32 -11.61
CA LYS A 175 -12.93 -5.14 -10.98
C LYS A 175 -14.02 -4.29 -10.33
N LEU A 176 -13.64 -3.18 -9.69
CA LEU A 176 -14.56 -2.26 -9.01
C LEU A 176 -15.39 -1.43 -9.98
N PHE A 177 -14.80 -1.02 -11.10
CA PHE A 177 -15.40 -0.15 -12.10
C PHE A 177 -15.45 -0.85 -13.46
N PRO A 178 -16.42 -1.75 -13.68
CA PRO A 178 -16.55 -2.44 -14.96
C PRO A 178 -16.61 -1.48 -16.15
N GLY A 179 -15.72 -1.66 -17.12
CA GLY A 179 -15.63 -0.80 -18.30
C GLY A 179 -14.77 0.47 -18.12
N CYS A 180 -14.19 0.69 -16.95
CA CYS A 180 -13.09 1.64 -16.76
C CYS A 180 -11.79 1.03 -17.28
N LYS A 181 -10.97 1.82 -17.98
CA LYS A 181 -9.63 1.42 -18.43
C LYS A 181 -8.58 1.91 -17.44
N VAL A 182 -7.75 1.01 -16.91
CA VAL A 182 -6.63 1.42 -16.05
C VAL A 182 -5.29 1.19 -16.74
N VAL A 183 -4.46 2.24 -16.79
CA VAL A 183 -3.13 2.20 -17.41
C VAL A 183 -2.09 2.56 -16.36
N VAL A 184 -1.14 1.65 -16.14
CA VAL A 184 -0.01 1.84 -15.22
C VAL A 184 1.23 2.22 -16.02
N ASN A 185 1.98 3.19 -15.54
CA ASN A 185 3.28 3.58 -16.07
C ASN A 185 4.32 3.62 -14.94
N SER A 186 5.54 3.17 -15.26
CA SER A 186 6.66 3.05 -14.33
C SER A 186 7.95 3.58 -14.96
N ASP A 187 7.83 4.47 -15.94
CA ASP A 187 8.99 5.00 -16.66
C ASP A 187 9.88 5.82 -15.71
N LEU A 188 11.18 5.51 -15.68
CA LEU A 188 12.15 6.22 -14.84
C LEU A 188 12.40 7.67 -15.28
N VAL A 189 12.00 8.02 -16.50
CA VAL A 189 12.27 9.30 -17.15
C VAL A 189 11.01 9.87 -17.78
N ALA A 190 11.06 11.14 -18.19
CA ALA A 190 9.97 11.77 -18.93
C ALA A 190 9.84 11.17 -20.34
N THR A 191 8.88 10.28 -20.55
CA THR A 191 8.61 9.66 -21.86
C THR A 191 7.38 10.26 -22.54
N ALA A 192 7.28 10.07 -23.86
CA ALA A 192 6.07 10.40 -24.61
C ALA A 192 4.86 9.59 -24.12
N GLN A 193 5.06 8.35 -23.66
CA GLN A 193 4.01 7.49 -23.13
C GLN A 193 3.45 8.06 -21.82
N LEU A 194 4.31 8.42 -20.87
CA LEU A 194 3.91 9.03 -19.59
C LEU A 194 3.19 10.36 -19.83
N SER A 195 3.77 11.24 -20.65
CA SER A 195 3.16 12.53 -20.98
C SER A 195 1.80 12.37 -21.65
N ASN A 196 1.67 11.43 -22.60
CA ASN A 196 0.41 11.16 -23.26
C ASN A 196 -0.62 10.60 -22.29
N LEU A 197 -0.24 9.65 -21.43
CA LEU A 197 -1.15 9.11 -20.42
C LEU A 197 -1.68 10.20 -19.50
N ALA A 198 -0.80 11.09 -19.02
CA ALA A 198 -1.20 12.22 -18.18
C ALA A 198 -2.14 13.21 -18.88
N LYS A 199 -2.02 13.39 -20.20
CA LYS A 199 -2.90 14.27 -20.97
C LYS A 199 -4.30 13.68 -21.22
N VAL A 200 -4.38 12.37 -21.41
CA VAL A 200 -5.61 11.71 -21.90
C VAL A 200 -6.41 11.00 -20.80
N ALA A 201 -5.80 10.74 -19.63
CA ALA A 201 -6.51 10.11 -18.53
C ALA A 201 -7.55 11.07 -17.94
N ASP A 202 -8.74 10.55 -17.61
CA ASP A 202 -9.77 11.30 -16.90
C ASP A 202 -9.39 11.50 -15.43
N LEU A 203 -8.70 10.51 -14.84
CA LEU A 203 -8.12 10.57 -13.50
C LEU A 203 -6.65 10.17 -13.58
N PHE A 204 -5.77 10.90 -12.91
CA PHE A 204 -4.35 10.56 -12.88
C PHE A 204 -3.83 10.46 -11.45
N VAL A 205 -3.50 9.24 -11.03
CA VAL A 205 -2.93 8.93 -9.71
C VAL A 205 -1.40 8.92 -9.80
N PHE A 206 -0.74 9.62 -8.89
CA PHE A 206 0.71 9.68 -8.82
C PHE A 206 1.20 9.21 -7.44
N ALA A 207 1.82 8.03 -7.40
CA ALA A 207 2.46 7.48 -6.20
C ALA A 207 3.82 8.13 -5.97
N TRP A 208 3.82 9.39 -5.54
CA TRP A 208 5.00 10.25 -5.50
C TRP A 208 6.16 9.72 -4.65
N LYS A 209 5.87 8.98 -3.58
CA LYS A 209 6.92 8.35 -2.76
C LYS A 209 7.67 7.23 -3.51
N SER A 210 7.13 6.75 -4.62
CA SER A 210 7.74 5.79 -5.55
C SER A 210 7.86 6.43 -6.95
N SER A 211 8.51 7.60 -7.04
CA SER A 211 8.63 8.32 -8.31
C SER A 211 10.04 8.82 -8.60
N SER A 212 10.33 9.06 -9.89
CA SER A 212 11.53 9.79 -10.28
C SER A 212 11.22 11.29 -10.34
N HIS A 213 12.24 12.10 -10.09
CA HIS A 213 12.11 13.55 -10.19
C HIS A 213 11.68 13.98 -11.61
N GLN A 214 12.15 13.29 -12.65
CA GLN A 214 11.77 13.59 -14.03
C GLN A 214 10.30 13.28 -14.34
N ALA A 215 9.77 12.16 -13.82
CA ALA A 215 8.37 11.80 -14.00
C ALA A 215 7.43 12.82 -13.34
N PHE A 216 7.80 13.36 -12.18
CA PHE A 216 7.01 14.39 -11.49
C PHE A 216 6.77 15.62 -12.38
N TYR A 217 7.84 16.22 -12.94
CA TYR A 217 7.70 17.38 -13.81
C TYR A 217 6.98 17.02 -15.12
N CYS A 218 7.26 15.84 -15.69
CA CYS A 218 6.58 15.38 -16.90
C CYS A 218 5.05 15.33 -16.73
N VAL A 219 4.58 14.76 -15.62
CA VAL A 219 3.14 14.66 -15.31
C VAL A 219 2.56 16.03 -14.99
N LYS A 220 3.26 16.84 -14.18
CA LYS A 220 2.81 18.20 -13.82
C LYS A 220 2.64 19.09 -15.05
N ASP A 221 3.57 19.03 -15.99
CA ASP A 221 3.51 19.82 -17.23
C ASP A 221 2.44 19.28 -18.20
N ALA A 222 2.16 17.97 -18.15
CA ALA A 222 1.18 17.31 -19.01
C ALA A 222 -0.27 17.51 -18.54
N LEU A 223 -0.50 17.60 -17.23
CA LEU A 223 -1.78 17.94 -16.62
C LEU A 223 -2.03 19.45 -16.76
N ALA A 224 -2.36 19.89 -17.98
CA ALA A 224 -2.49 21.31 -18.33
C ALA A 224 -3.46 22.11 -17.43
N LYS A 225 -4.35 21.45 -16.69
CA LYS A 225 -5.17 22.01 -15.60
C LYS A 225 -5.35 20.98 -14.48
N GLY A 226 -5.03 21.37 -13.24
CA GLY A 226 -5.22 20.54 -12.05
C GLY A 226 -3.94 19.93 -11.50
N GLU A 227 -4.08 19.20 -10.40
CA GLU A 227 -3.01 18.38 -9.80
C GLU A 227 -3.35 16.90 -9.95
N PRO A 228 -2.34 16.01 -10.02
CA PRO A 228 -2.62 14.58 -9.95
C PRO A 228 -3.18 14.23 -8.57
N ILE A 229 -3.88 13.11 -8.51
CA ILE A 229 -4.32 12.49 -7.27
C ILE A 229 -3.08 11.90 -6.59
N TRP A 230 -2.65 12.50 -5.48
CA TRP A 230 -1.45 12.06 -4.76
C TRP A 230 -1.74 10.83 -3.90
N ALA A 231 -1.13 9.69 -4.24
CA ALA A 231 -1.23 8.53 -3.35
C ALA A 231 -0.40 8.77 -2.08
N PRO A 232 -0.97 8.55 -0.87
CA PRO A 232 -0.27 8.82 0.38
C PRO A 232 0.83 7.80 0.67
N GLY A 233 0.82 6.63 0.03
CA GLY A 233 1.82 5.56 0.17
C GLY A 233 2.23 4.96 -1.17
N LYS A 234 3.00 3.87 -1.13
CA LYS A 234 3.55 3.21 -2.34
C LYS A 234 2.81 1.92 -2.71
N GLY A 235 2.05 1.33 -1.78
CA GLY A 235 1.39 0.04 -1.99
C GLY A 235 -0.02 0.18 -2.57
N THR A 236 -0.62 -0.99 -2.80
CA THR A 236 -1.92 -1.16 -3.45
C THR A 236 -3.02 -0.44 -2.66
N ALA A 237 -3.05 -0.61 -1.34
CA ALA A 237 -4.07 -0.01 -0.48
C ALA A 237 -4.03 1.52 -0.54
N SER A 238 -2.83 2.10 -0.53
CA SER A 238 -2.64 3.54 -0.67
C SER A 238 -3.10 4.09 -2.03
N ILE A 239 -2.81 3.38 -3.13
CA ILE A 239 -3.24 3.79 -4.47
C ILE A 239 -4.76 3.73 -4.59
N LEU A 240 -5.38 2.63 -4.14
CA LEU A 240 -6.83 2.46 -4.19
C LEU A 240 -7.54 3.54 -3.40
N ARG A 241 -7.10 3.80 -2.17
CA ARG A 241 -7.71 4.80 -1.32
C ARG A 241 -7.65 6.21 -1.92
N ALA A 242 -6.52 6.56 -2.54
CA ALA A 242 -6.36 7.87 -3.17
C ALA A 242 -7.38 8.10 -4.32
N VAL A 243 -7.66 7.07 -5.12
CA VAL A 243 -8.70 7.16 -6.18
C VAL A 243 -10.07 7.41 -5.57
N LEU A 244 -10.40 6.70 -4.50
CA LEU A 244 -11.74 6.75 -3.93
C LEU A 244 -12.02 8.02 -3.16
N ASP A 245 -11.07 8.44 -2.31
CA ASP A 245 -11.16 9.70 -1.59
C ASP A 245 -11.32 10.90 -2.55
N HIS A 246 -10.91 10.74 -3.82
CA HIS A 246 -11.08 11.75 -4.86
C HIS A 246 -12.46 11.74 -5.53
N ILE A 247 -13.13 10.58 -5.59
CA ILE A 247 -14.42 10.42 -6.30
C ILE A 247 -15.63 10.30 -5.36
N ALA A 248 -15.40 10.13 -4.05
CA ALA A 248 -16.42 10.20 -3.01
C ALA A 248 -16.85 11.65 -2.76
#